data_AF-A0A7C1E4E9-F1
#
_entry.id   AF-A0A7C1E4E9-F1
#
_cell.length_a   1.000
_cell.length_b   1.000
_cell.length_c   1.000
_cell.angle_alpha   90.00
_cell.angle_beta   90.00
_cell.angle_gamma   90.00
#
_symmetry.space_group_name_H-M   'P 1'
#
loop_
_entity.id
_entity.type
_entity.pdbx_description
1 polymer ?
#
loop_
_entity_poly.entity_id
_entity_poly.type
_entity_poly.pdbx_seq_one_letter_code
_entity_poly.pdbx_strand_id
1 'polypeptide(L)'
;TYTSYLLGLGDVVGELRRKAVILLKEGKIAEVEDVLNLMEDITDQLMEFDYPSGLVPVKRKQDVAKKLLEQMRGDFVIFKKNKEFEEKIDLVLKHLRKKETATEEKEDFGLDVDSVWR
;
A
#
# COMPACT_ATOMS: atom_id res chain seq x y z
N THR A 1 -12.55 -8.68 33.57
CA THR A 1 -13.57 -9.53 32.90
C THR A 1 -14.49 -8.62 32.07
N TYR A 2 -14.67 -8.85 30.77
CA TYR A 2 -15.26 -7.91 29.77
C TYR A 2 -14.42 -6.64 29.48
N THR A 3 -14.12 -5.81 30.48
CA THR A 3 -13.29 -4.60 30.28
C THR A 3 -11.91 -4.93 29.71
N SER A 4 -11.21 -5.91 30.29
CA SER A 4 -9.90 -6.35 29.82
C SER A 4 -9.93 -6.93 28.40
N TYR A 5 -11.06 -7.54 28.01
CA TYR A 5 -11.24 -8.07 26.66
C TYR A 5 -11.39 -6.94 25.64
N LEU A 6 -12.23 -5.94 25.92
CA LEU A 6 -12.39 -4.76 25.05
C LEU A 6 -11.11 -3.94 24.93
N LEU A 7 -10.38 -3.77 26.04
CA LEU A 7 -9.07 -3.10 26.01
C LEU A 7 -8.06 -3.89 25.18
N GLY A 8 -8.02 -5.21 25.34
CA GLY A 8 -7.18 -6.10 24.53
C GLY A 8 -7.55 -6.05 23.05
N LEU A 9 -8.84 -5.98 22.72
CA LEU A 9 -9.31 -5.83 21.35
C LEU A 9 -8.80 -4.52 20.72
N GLY A 10 -8.82 -3.41 21.47
CA GLY A 10 -8.22 -2.15 21.05
C GLY A 10 -6.70 -2.21 20.87
N ASP A 11 -6.00 -3.00 21.68
CA ASP A 11 -4.55 -3.22 21.55
C ASP A 11 -4.20 -4.08 20.33
N VAL A 12 -5.03 -5.06 19.99
CA VAL A 12 -4.88 -5.91 18.80
C VAL A 12 -4.87 -5.06 17.52
N VAL A 13 -5.70 -4.01 17.41
CA VAL A 13 -5.68 -3.09 16.25
C VAL A 13 -4.30 -2.45 16.07
N GLY A 14 -3.60 -2.14 17.17
CA GLY A 14 -2.23 -1.65 17.15
C GLY A 14 -1.22 -2.68 16.63
N GLU A 15 -1.36 -3.95 17.03
CA GLU A 15 -0.52 -5.03 16.51
C GLU A 15 -0.76 -5.33 15.04
N LEU A 16 -2.03 -5.29 14.62
CA LEU A 16 -2.39 -5.45 13.21
C LEU A 16 -1.76 -4.35 12.36
N ARG A 17 -1.78 -3.10 12.83
CA ARG A 17 -1.06 -2.03 12.13
C ARG A 17 0.44 -2.32 12.04
N ARG A 18 1.08 -2.77 13.13
CA ARG A 18 2.50 -3.14 13.09
C ARG A 18 2.77 -4.21 12.04
N LYS A 19 1.94 -5.25 11.98
CA LYS A 19 2.02 -6.30 10.98
C LYS A 19 1.83 -5.76 9.56
N ALA A 20 0.84 -4.90 9.34
CA ALA A 20 0.54 -4.31 8.05
C ALA A 20 1.72 -3.47 7.52
N VAL A 21 2.38 -2.69 8.37
CA VAL A 21 3.58 -1.92 8.01
C VAL A 21 4.76 -2.83 7.61
N ILE A 22 4.94 -3.96 8.30
CA ILE A 22 5.97 -4.95 7.94
C ILE A 22 5.67 -5.54 6.56
N LEU A 23 4.42 -5.93 6.30
CA LEU A 23 3.99 -6.49 5.02
C LEU A 23 4.10 -5.47 3.87
N LEU A 24 3.79 -4.20 4.13
CA LEU A 24 4.01 -3.10 3.17
C LEU A 24 5.49 -3.00 2.78
N LYS A 25 6.39 -3.07 3.76
CA LYS A 25 7.84 -3.03 3.51
C LYS A 25 8.30 -4.22 2.66
N GLU A 26 7.65 -5.37 2.79
CA GLU A 26 7.91 -6.58 2.00
C GLU A 26 7.23 -6.56 0.62
N GLY A 27 6.38 -5.57 0.34
CA GLY A 27 5.64 -5.47 -0.92
C GLY A 27 4.49 -6.46 -1.08
N LYS A 28 4.03 -7.08 0.01
CA LYS A 28 2.97 -8.08 0.02
C LYS A 28 1.58 -7.44 0.05
N ILE A 29 1.17 -6.86 -1.07
CA ILE A 29 -0.08 -6.07 -1.17
C ILE A 29 -1.32 -6.85 -0.71
N ALA A 30 -1.49 -8.09 -1.16
CA ALA A 30 -2.66 -8.90 -0.80
C ALA A 30 -2.74 -9.16 0.71
N GLU A 31 -1.61 -9.52 1.34
CA GLU A 31 -1.56 -9.76 2.78
C GLU A 31 -1.82 -8.47 3.59
N VAL A 32 -1.42 -7.30 3.07
CA VAL A 32 -1.74 -6.00 3.68
C VAL A 32 -3.24 -5.73 3.62
N GLU A 33 -3.88 -6.03 2.49
CA GLU A 33 -5.33 -5.86 2.30
C GLU A 33 -6.12 -6.75 3.28
N ASP A 34 -5.71 -8.01 3.45
CA ASP A 34 -6.31 -8.93 4.43
C ASP A 34 -6.20 -8.39 5.88
N VAL A 35 -5.03 -7.88 6.25
CA VAL A 35 -4.82 -7.29 7.58
C VAL A 35 -5.63 -6.00 7.75
N LEU A 36 -5.73 -5.17 6.72
CA LEU A 36 -6.51 -3.94 6.74
C LEU A 36 -8.00 -4.24 6.93
N ASN A 37 -8.55 -5.20 6.18
CA ASN A 37 -9.93 -5.66 6.33
C ASN A 37 -10.20 -6.16 7.76
N LEU A 38 -9.28 -6.94 8.34
CA LEU A 38 -9.40 -7.37 9.74
C LEU A 38 -9.36 -6.20 10.74
N MET A 39 -8.54 -5.17 10.47
CA MET A 39 -8.53 -3.95 11.29
C MET A 39 -9.87 -3.20 11.20
N GLU A 40 -10.48 -3.15 10.02
CA GLU A 40 -11.80 -2.55 9.79
C GLU A 40 -12.87 -3.29 10.58
N ASP A 41 -12.98 -4.61 10.40
CA ASP A 41 -13.97 -5.44 11.09
C ASP A 41 -13.89 -5.27 12.61
N ILE A 42 -12.68 -5.35 13.18
CA ILE A 42 -12.48 -5.20 14.61
C ILE A 42 -12.84 -3.78 15.08
N THR A 43 -12.45 -2.76 14.31
CA THR A 43 -12.72 -1.37 14.68
C THR A 43 -14.21 -1.08 14.64
N ASP A 44 -14.92 -1.56 13.62
CA ASP A 44 -16.37 -1.38 13.48
C ASP A 44 -17.12 -2.07 14.62
N GLN A 45 -16.79 -3.32 14.92
CA GLN A 45 -17.35 -4.03 16.08
C GLN A 45 -17.01 -3.32 17.40
N LEU A 46 -15.81 -2.76 17.53
CA LEU A 46 -15.44 -1.98 18.71
C LEU A 46 -16.29 -0.71 18.86
N MET A 47 -16.77 -0.10 17.77
CA MET A 47 -17.62 1.10 17.80
C MET A 47 -19.06 0.83 18.23
N GLU A 48 -19.56 -0.39 18.08
CA GLU A 48 -20.93 -0.75 18.49
C GLU A 48 -21.10 -0.72 20.02
N PHE A 49 -20.00 -0.80 20.77
CA PHE A 49 -20.02 -0.76 22.23
C PHE A 49 -20.16 0.67 22.77
N ASP A 50 -21.33 1.01 23.30
CA ASP A 50 -21.57 2.28 24.01
C ASP A 50 -21.48 2.09 25.53
N TYR A 51 -20.31 2.37 26.10
CA TYR A 51 -20.07 2.32 27.54
C TYR A 51 -19.97 3.74 28.14
N PRO A 52 -20.68 4.03 29.25
CA PRO A 52 -20.49 5.28 29.98
C PRO A 52 -19.02 5.42 30.39
N SER A 53 -18.42 6.58 30.09
CA SER A 53 -17.00 6.84 30.33
C SER A 53 -16.58 6.73 31.80
N GLY A 54 -17.53 6.77 32.73
CA GLY A 54 -17.30 6.56 34.16
C GLY A 54 -17.07 5.10 34.57
N LEU A 55 -17.39 4.12 33.71
CA LEU A 55 -17.22 2.68 34.00
C LEU A 55 -15.96 2.11 33.34
N VAL A 56 -15.68 2.45 32.08
CA VAL A 56 -14.55 1.90 31.32
C VAL A 56 -14.01 2.93 30.31
N PRO A 57 -12.68 3.12 30.17
CA PRO A 57 -12.10 4.03 29.19
C PRO A 57 -12.11 3.48 27.75
N VAL A 58 -13.24 2.92 27.28
CA VAL A 58 -13.38 2.32 25.93
C VAL A 58 -13.25 3.39 24.85
N LYS A 59 -13.82 4.58 25.06
CA LYS A 59 -13.77 5.70 24.09
C LYS A 59 -12.36 6.04 23.64
N ARG A 60 -11.40 6.12 24.58
CA ARG A 60 -10.01 6.42 24.24
C ARG A 60 -9.40 5.35 23.33
N LYS A 61 -9.73 4.07 23.54
CA LYS A 61 -9.25 2.96 22.70
C LYS A 61 -9.93 2.95 21.33
N GLN A 62 -11.23 3.24 21.27
CA GLN A 62 -11.97 3.46 20.03
C GLN A 62 -11.34 4.57 19.19
N ASP A 63 -11.07 5.74 19.78
CA ASP A 63 -10.45 6.87 19.08
C ASP A 63 -9.06 6.53 18.54
N VAL A 64 -8.26 5.79 19.33
CA VAL A 64 -6.96 5.29 18.89
C VAL A 64 -7.12 4.30 17.73
N ALA A 65 -8.00 3.31 17.84
CA ALA A 65 -8.24 2.33 16.79
C ALA A 65 -8.65 3.00 15.47
N LYS A 66 -9.61 3.95 15.51
CA LYS A 66 -10.01 4.78 14.36
C LYS A 66 -8.83 5.51 13.73
N LYS A 67 -8.04 6.20 14.56
CA LYS A 67 -6.86 6.92 14.07
C LYS A 67 -5.86 5.99 13.38
N LEU A 68 -5.61 4.81 13.96
CA LEU A 68 -4.67 3.84 13.39
C LEU A 68 -5.19 3.28 12.05
N LEU A 69 -6.48 2.98 11.97
CA LEU A 69 -7.12 2.49 10.75
C LEU A 69 -7.06 3.52 9.62
N GLU A 70 -7.45 4.77 9.88
CA GLU A 70 -7.42 5.84 8.88
C GLU A 70 -6.00 6.12 8.37
N GLN A 71 -5.01 6.10 9.27
CA GLN A 71 -3.61 6.23 8.86
C GLN A 71 -3.17 5.05 7.97
N MET A 72 -3.54 3.83 8.33
CA MET A 72 -3.17 2.64 7.56
C MET A 72 -3.84 2.61 6.17
N ARG A 73 -5.10 3.06 6.05
CA ARG A 73 -5.78 3.25 4.76
C ARG A 73 -5.01 4.22 3.86
N GLY A 74 -4.59 5.35 4.41
CA GLY A 74 -3.77 6.33 3.70
C GLY A 74 -2.44 5.74 3.24
N ASP A 75 -1.72 5.08 4.14
CA ASP A 75 -0.43 4.44 3.86
C ASP A 75 -0.57 3.38 2.73
N PHE A 76 -1.62 2.56 2.78
CA PHE A 76 -1.89 1.51 1.78
C PHE A 76 -2.20 2.09 0.39
N VAL A 77 -3.03 3.14 0.31
CA VAL A 77 -3.35 3.81 -0.96
C VAL A 77 -2.09 4.40 -1.59
N ILE A 78 -1.28 5.10 -0.80
CA ILE A 78 -0.01 5.69 -1.26
C ILE A 78 0.91 4.58 -1.78
N PHE A 79 1.06 3.50 -1.03
CA PHE A 79 1.90 2.38 -1.43
C PHE A 79 1.45 1.74 -2.75
N LYS A 80 0.14 1.47 -2.89
CA LYS A 80 -0.43 0.88 -4.12
C LYS A 80 -0.20 1.79 -5.33
N LYS A 81 -0.40 3.11 -5.18
CA LYS A 81 -0.13 4.08 -6.25
C LYS A 81 1.35 4.18 -6.61
N ASN A 82 2.24 4.12 -5.63
CA ASN A 82 3.68 4.08 -5.90
C ASN A 82 4.06 2.81 -6.68
N LYS A 83 3.48 1.65 -6.33
CA LYS A 83 3.70 0.40 -7.08
C LYS A 83 3.24 0.50 -8.53
N GLU A 84 2.03 1.03 -8.76
CA GLU A 84 1.51 1.29 -10.11
C GLU A 84 2.43 2.26 -10.90
N PHE A 85 3.03 3.25 -10.22
CA PHE A 85 3.97 4.18 -10.85
C PHE A 85 5.31 3.53 -11.19
N GLU A 86 5.87 2.71 -10.30
CA GLU A 86 7.09 1.94 -10.56
C GLU A 86 6.94 1.09 -11.84
N GLU A 87 5.83 0.36 -11.97
CA GLU A 87 5.55 -0.47 -13.14
C GLU A 87 5.44 0.35 -14.43
N LYS A 88 4.79 1.52 -14.37
CA LYS A 88 4.70 2.42 -15.53
C LYS A 88 6.06 2.97 -15.94
N ILE A 89 6.90 3.35 -14.98
CA ILE A 89 8.26 3.83 -15.26
C ILE A 89 9.07 2.73 -15.95
N ASP A 90 9.00 1.50 -15.45
CA ASP A 90 9.68 0.35 -16.06
C ASP A 90 9.22 0.10 -17.50
N LEU A 91 7.93 0.28 -17.78
CA LEU A 91 7.40 0.19 -19.15
C LEU A 91 7.96 1.30 -20.03
N VAL A 92 7.98 2.55 -19.58
CA VAL A 92 8.55 3.67 -20.36
C VAL A 92 10.03 3.43 -20.66
N LEU A 93 10.81 3.00 -19.67
CA LEU A 93 12.24 2.69 -19.84
C LEU A 93 12.47 1.58 -20.87
N LYS A 94 11.63 0.53 -20.88
CA LYS A 94 11.70 -0.54 -21.90
C LYS A 94 11.43 -0.02 -23.31
N HIS A 95 10.48 0.88 -23.49
CA HIS A 95 10.16 1.46 -24.81
C HIS A 95 11.27 2.39 -25.30
N LEU A 96 11.89 3.17 -24.41
CA LEU A 96 13.03 4.03 -24.75
C LEU A 96 14.23 3.19 -25.21
N ARG A 97 14.58 2.13 -24.48
CA ARG A 97 15.68 1.22 -24.87
C ARG A 97 15.43 0.53 -26.22
N LYS A 98 14.17 0.17 -26.51
CA LYS A 98 13.78 -0.40 -27.81
C LYS A 98 13.89 0.61 -28.96
N LYS A 99 13.66 1.89 -28.68
CA LYS A 99 13.80 2.96 -29.67
C LYS A 99 15.27 3.25 -29.99
N GLU A 100 16.15 3.23 -28.99
CA GLU A 100 17.60 3.39 -29.20
C GLU A 100 18.17 2.27 -30.08
N THR A 101 17.91 1.01 -29.74
CA THR A 101 18.32 -0.15 -30.55
C THR A 101 17.77 -0.13 -31.98
N ALA A 102 16.52 0.27 -32.18
CA ALA A 102 15.93 0.41 -33.52
C ALA A 102 16.49 1.62 -34.33
N THR A 103 17.14 2.57 -33.66
CA THR A 103 17.80 3.72 -34.30
C THR A 103 19.23 3.33 -34.69
N GLU A 104 19.95 2.61 -33.83
CA GLU A 104 21.26 2.03 -34.13
C GLU A 104 21.21 1.02 -35.29
N GLU A 105 20.20 0.13 -35.32
CA GLU A 105 20.00 -0.80 -36.44
C GLU A 105 19.72 -0.07 -37.76
N LYS A 106 19.06 1.10 -37.73
CA LYS A 106 18.81 1.90 -38.94
C LYS A 106 20.04 2.68 -39.42
N GLU A 107 20.93 3.07 -38.50
CA GLU A 107 22.22 3.68 -38.84
C GLU A 107 23.19 2.62 -39.42
N ASP A 108 23.18 1.38 -38.90
CA ASP A 108 23.97 0.26 -39.45
C ASP A 108 23.43 -0.25 -40.81
N PHE A 109 22.10 -0.22 -41.01
CA PHE A 109 21.46 -0.44 -42.32
C PHE A 109 21.43 0.80 -43.22
N GLY A 110 22.11 1.89 -42.83
CA GLY A 110 22.32 3.07 -43.65
C GLY A 110 23.16 2.73 -44.87
N LEU A 111 22.49 2.23 -45.92
CA LEU A 111 22.98 2.13 -47.28
C LEU A 111 23.82 3.36 -47.63
N ASP A 112 25.00 3.12 -48.21
CA ASP A 112 25.86 4.12 -48.84
C ASP A 112 25.07 4.89 -49.91
N VAL A 113 24.37 5.95 -49.52
CA VAL A 113 23.60 6.83 -50.44
C VAL A 113 24.56 7.61 -51.34
N ASP A 114 25.83 7.77 -50.93
CA ASP A 114 26.87 8.45 -51.69
C ASP A 114 27.46 7.58 -52.82
N SER A 115 27.24 6.26 -52.79
CA SER A 115 27.62 5.33 -53.86
C SER A 115 26.80 5.49 -55.14
N VAL A 116 25.60 6.10 -55.07
CA VAL A 116 24.63 6.11 -56.18
C VAL A 116 24.77 7.35 -57.08
N TRP A 117 25.51 8.37 -56.67
CA TRP A 117 25.71 9.63 -57.41
C TRP A 117 27.14 9.83 -57.93
N ARG A 118 27.74 8.80 -58.54
CA ARG A 118 29.00 8.93 -59.29
C ARG A 118 28.82 8.60 -60.76
#